data_AF-A0A7C5PQV2-F1
#
_entry.id   AF-A0A7C5PQV2-F1
#
_cell.length_a   1.000
_cell.length_b   1.000
_cell.length_c   1.000
_cell.angle_alpha   90.00
_cell.angle_beta   90.00
_cell.angle_gamma   90.00
#
_symmetry.space_group_name_H-M   'P 1'
#
loop_
_entity.id
_entity.type
_entity.pdbx_description
1 polymer ?
#
loop_
_entity_poly.entity_id
_entity_poly.type
_entity_poly.pdbx_seq_one_letter_code
_entity_poly.pdbx_strand_id
1 'polypeptide(L)'
;MKAALSIGGLLLSSALITSTIRSQVVISEIGFDANDQWIEIYNPTQKAVTLTGWSLYQATLTKNKPQNYWFGFPKGTQIDAGGFLRVHWLAPIKASTKTDIYTGNTVFHFLFGLFAEKLDTAKGALALLNTQDNTKMNTAASFKDWVSWGTSGFKRETLAVVNNLWIKNSFAPVPSGTPLPSLAYDYSTFGKPHSGKEWFLDGTPTPGKGNTGGAFVKTYGSSCNNGLSSVANLTAVGIPANGAKGFSVGIDRTLSPQEFALFFVGAKPGTGATKIFGCSYWLDPLSPVILGLLPKIGGQARFAMDANAIANFSGIHAYMIMAVVIPGTSKAGLTNGLEIQFGK
;
A
#
# COMPACT_ATOMS: atom_id res chain seq x y z
N MET A 1 -19.63 6.55 -54.45
CA MET A 1 -18.89 5.38 -53.93
C MET A 1 -18.76 5.52 -52.42
N LYS A 2 -19.36 4.61 -51.64
CA LYS A 2 -19.19 4.54 -50.19
C LYS A 2 -17.86 3.83 -49.91
N ALA A 3 -16.90 4.52 -49.31
CA ALA A 3 -15.69 3.87 -48.79
C ALA A 3 -15.99 3.37 -47.37
N ALA A 4 -16.11 2.06 -47.23
CA ALA A 4 -16.14 1.39 -45.94
C ALA A 4 -14.71 1.30 -45.40
N LEU A 5 -14.42 1.97 -44.28
CA LEU A 5 -13.17 1.83 -43.56
C LEU A 5 -13.31 0.63 -42.60
N SER A 6 -12.63 -0.48 -42.90
CA SER A 6 -12.62 -1.67 -42.04
C SER A 6 -11.80 -1.40 -40.79
N ILE A 7 -12.42 -1.47 -39.61
CA ILE A 7 -11.73 -1.45 -38.33
C ILE A 7 -11.10 -2.83 -38.14
N GLY A 8 -9.80 -2.94 -38.39
CA GLY A 8 -9.02 -4.12 -38.04
C GLY A 8 -8.94 -4.24 -36.53
N GLY A 9 -9.58 -5.27 -35.98
CA GLY A 9 -9.48 -5.61 -34.56
C GLY A 9 -8.04 -5.98 -34.21
N LEU A 10 -7.38 -5.12 -33.45
CA LEU A 10 -6.10 -5.42 -32.83
C LEU A 10 -6.39 -6.45 -31.71
N LEU A 11 -6.04 -7.71 -31.95
CA LEU A 11 -6.01 -8.72 -30.90
C LEU A 11 -4.91 -8.30 -29.91
N LEU A 12 -5.31 -7.74 -28.77
CA LEU A 12 -4.41 -7.62 -27.62
C LEU A 12 -4.06 -9.04 -27.17
N SER A 13 -2.87 -9.50 -27.52
CA SER A 13 -2.23 -10.60 -26.82
C SER A 13 -1.91 -10.11 -25.41
N SER A 14 -2.81 -10.39 -24.47
CA SER A 14 -2.54 -10.24 -23.04
C SER A 14 -1.38 -11.17 -22.70
N ALA A 15 -0.19 -10.59 -22.49
CA ALA A 15 0.88 -11.31 -21.83
C ALA A 15 0.35 -11.68 -20.44
N LEU A 16 0.07 -12.96 -20.22
CA LEU A 16 -0.15 -13.50 -18.89
C LEU A 16 1.16 -13.32 -18.12
N ILE A 17 1.26 -12.22 -17.38
CA ILE A 17 2.25 -12.10 -16.31
C ILE A 17 1.84 -13.18 -15.32
N THR A 18 2.55 -14.30 -15.30
CA THR A 18 2.43 -15.28 -14.23
C THR A 18 2.88 -14.57 -12.96
N SER A 19 1.91 -14.02 -12.22
CA SER A 19 2.07 -13.65 -10.83
C SER A 19 2.65 -14.87 -10.13
N THR A 20 3.88 -14.75 -9.63
CA THR A 20 4.45 -15.75 -8.74
C THR A 20 3.66 -15.65 -7.44
N ILE A 21 2.55 -16.38 -7.36
CA ILE A 21 1.67 -16.42 -6.19
C ILE A 21 2.55 -16.80 -4.99
N ARG A 22 2.55 -15.98 -3.93
CA ARG A 22 3.14 -16.37 -2.65
C ARG A 22 2.53 -17.71 -2.23
N SER A 23 3.34 -18.75 -2.13
CA SER A 23 2.90 -20.06 -1.69
C SER A 23 2.92 -20.23 -0.16
N GLN A 24 3.02 -19.14 0.59
CA GLN A 24 3.15 -19.20 2.05
C GLN A 24 2.34 -18.11 2.74
N VAL A 25 1.96 -18.40 3.98
CA VAL A 25 1.34 -17.46 4.92
C VAL A 25 2.36 -16.41 5.37
N VAL A 26 1.90 -15.17 5.54
CA VAL A 26 2.73 -13.98 5.74
C VAL A 26 2.08 -13.00 6.71
N ILE A 27 2.88 -12.16 7.36
CA ILE A 27 2.42 -10.99 8.10
C ILE A 27 2.03 -9.93 7.08
N SER A 28 0.82 -9.42 7.19
CA SER A 28 0.22 -8.54 6.20
C SER A 28 0.21 -7.10 6.63
N GLU A 29 -0.24 -6.82 7.84
CA GLU A 29 -0.43 -5.46 8.33
C GLU A 29 -0.28 -5.44 9.86
N ILE A 30 0.24 -4.33 10.38
CA ILE A 30 0.49 -4.14 11.81
C ILE A 30 -0.18 -2.84 12.24
N GLY A 31 -1.17 -2.96 13.11
CA GLY A 31 -1.85 -1.84 13.74
C GLY A 31 -1.25 -1.48 15.09
N PHE A 32 -0.93 -0.20 15.27
CA PHE A 32 -0.27 0.30 16.49
C PHE A 32 -1.18 1.07 17.44
N ASP A 33 -2.51 1.04 17.22
CA ASP A 33 -3.48 1.74 18.06
C ASP A 33 -3.30 1.37 19.54
N ALA A 34 -3.15 2.38 20.41
CA ALA A 34 -2.85 2.18 21.83
C ALA A 34 -3.90 1.31 22.58
N ASN A 35 -5.14 1.30 22.09
CA ASN A 35 -6.28 0.60 22.66
C ASN A 35 -6.63 -0.71 21.94
N ASP A 36 -6.15 -0.90 20.71
CA ASP A 36 -6.41 -2.09 19.89
C ASP A 36 -5.23 -2.37 18.96
N GLN A 37 -4.11 -2.81 19.53
CA GLN A 37 -2.94 -3.24 18.74
C GLN A 37 -3.23 -4.58 18.08
N TRP A 38 -2.77 -4.75 16.85
CA TRP A 38 -3.02 -5.99 16.12
C TRP A 38 -1.94 -6.30 15.09
N ILE A 39 -1.84 -7.58 14.79
CA ILE A 39 -0.99 -8.14 13.74
C ILE A 39 -1.91 -8.94 12.85
N GLU A 40 -1.97 -8.63 11.56
CA GLU A 40 -2.71 -9.44 10.60
C GLU A 40 -1.79 -10.39 9.87
N ILE A 41 -2.36 -11.54 9.54
CA ILE A 41 -1.72 -12.62 8.84
C ILE A 41 -2.58 -12.97 7.64
N TYR A 42 -1.95 -13.01 6.47
CA TYR A 42 -2.59 -13.33 5.21
C TYR A 42 -2.17 -14.71 4.70
N ASN A 43 -3.14 -15.48 4.22
CA ASN A 43 -2.91 -16.70 3.47
C ASN A 43 -3.15 -16.48 1.97
N PRO A 44 -2.10 -16.13 1.17
CA PRO A 44 -2.22 -15.97 -0.28
C PRO A 44 -2.43 -17.27 -1.06
N THR A 45 -2.38 -18.43 -0.41
CA THR A 45 -2.45 -19.71 -1.10
C THR A 45 -3.88 -20.06 -1.48
N GLN A 46 -4.02 -20.98 -2.43
CA GLN A 46 -5.33 -21.48 -2.89
C GLN A 46 -5.94 -22.54 -1.96
N LYS A 47 -5.33 -22.81 -0.80
CA LYS A 47 -5.78 -23.80 0.18
C LYS A 47 -5.82 -23.17 1.55
N ALA A 48 -6.71 -23.66 2.40
CA ALA A 48 -6.67 -23.25 3.80
C ALA A 48 -5.40 -23.76 4.48
N VAL A 49 -4.86 -22.97 5.41
CA VAL A 49 -3.66 -23.30 6.18
C VAL A 49 -3.99 -23.32 7.66
N THR A 50 -3.72 -24.45 8.30
CA THR A 50 -3.84 -24.60 9.75
C THR A 50 -2.58 -24.06 10.45
N LEU A 51 -2.77 -23.16 11.41
CA LEU A 51 -1.71 -22.56 12.23
C LEU A 51 -1.51 -23.29 13.57
N THR A 52 -2.11 -24.46 13.75
CA THR A 52 -1.86 -25.30 14.94
C THR A 52 -0.37 -25.61 15.04
N GLY A 53 0.22 -25.32 16.19
CA GLY A 53 1.65 -25.50 16.40
C GLY A 53 2.52 -24.42 15.75
N TRP A 54 1.97 -23.34 15.22
CA TRP A 54 2.72 -22.16 14.77
C TRP A 54 2.87 -21.15 15.92
N SER A 55 3.75 -20.16 15.77
CA SER A 55 3.89 -19.07 16.73
C SER A 55 4.19 -17.72 16.08
N LEU A 56 3.79 -16.65 16.74
CA LEU A 56 4.29 -15.28 16.50
C LEU A 56 5.40 -14.95 17.49
N TYR A 57 6.46 -14.36 16.96
CA TYR A 57 7.57 -13.82 17.75
C TYR A 57 7.60 -12.30 17.64
N GLN A 58 7.74 -11.62 18.76
CA GLN A 58 8.02 -10.19 18.85
C GLN A 58 9.43 -9.97 19.41
N ALA A 59 10.21 -9.14 18.72
CA ALA A 59 11.46 -8.59 19.20
C ALA A 59 11.30 -7.09 19.50
N THR A 60 11.84 -6.64 20.63
CA THR A 60 11.92 -5.23 21.01
C THR A 60 13.36 -4.86 21.34
N LEU A 61 13.61 -3.58 21.65
CA LEU A 61 14.90 -3.09 22.14
C LEU A 61 14.74 -2.31 23.45
N THR A 62 13.71 -2.63 24.24
CA THR A 62 13.46 -1.99 25.54
C THR A 62 14.58 -2.34 26.52
N LYS A 63 15.33 -1.35 26.97
CA LYS A 63 16.46 -1.56 27.91
C LYS A 63 15.97 -2.27 29.18
N ASN A 64 16.74 -3.22 29.69
CA ASN A 64 16.45 -4.00 30.90
C ASN A 64 15.18 -4.86 30.84
N LYS A 65 14.69 -5.20 29.64
CA LYS A 65 13.62 -6.19 29.42
C LYS A 65 14.16 -7.39 28.63
N PRO A 66 13.47 -8.55 28.63
CA PRO A 66 13.93 -9.70 27.85
C PRO A 66 13.86 -9.56 26.34
N GLN A 67 13.12 -8.57 25.81
CA GLN A 67 13.15 -8.15 24.41
C GLN A 67 12.72 -9.22 23.38
N ASN A 68 12.11 -10.31 23.83
CA ASN A 68 11.81 -11.49 23.02
C ASN A 68 10.54 -12.18 23.56
N TYR A 69 9.45 -12.15 22.80
CA TYR A 69 8.13 -12.62 23.24
C TYR A 69 7.52 -13.58 22.22
N TRP A 70 6.86 -14.63 22.70
CA TRP A 70 6.35 -15.72 21.85
C TRP A 70 4.89 -16.03 22.16
N PHE A 71 4.03 -15.82 21.17
CA PHE A 71 2.64 -16.20 21.22
C PHE A 71 2.43 -17.47 20.39
N GLY A 72 1.88 -18.52 20.99
CA GLY A 72 1.53 -19.75 20.29
C GLY A 72 0.08 -19.70 19.80
N PHE A 73 -0.14 -19.97 18.51
CA PHE A 73 -1.51 -20.05 18.00
C PHE A 73 -2.28 -21.20 18.68
N PRO A 74 -3.52 -20.96 19.14
CA PRO A 74 -4.38 -22.01 19.68
C PRO A 74 -4.61 -23.15 18.68
N LYS A 75 -4.77 -24.36 19.19
CA LYS A 75 -5.13 -25.52 18.37
C LYS A 75 -6.45 -25.25 17.64
N GLY A 76 -6.49 -25.61 16.35
CA GLY A 76 -7.65 -25.37 15.49
C GLY A 76 -7.65 -24.02 14.78
N THR A 77 -6.70 -23.11 15.08
CA THR A 77 -6.54 -21.87 14.31
C THR A 77 -6.26 -22.20 12.84
N GLN A 78 -7.04 -21.62 11.93
CA GLN A 78 -6.97 -21.85 10.49
C GLN A 78 -7.26 -20.55 9.74
N ILE A 79 -6.55 -20.33 8.64
CA ILE A 79 -6.82 -19.25 7.69
C ILE A 79 -7.29 -19.88 6.38
N ASP A 80 -8.47 -19.49 5.91
CA ASP A 80 -8.99 -19.96 4.62
C ASP A 80 -8.13 -19.49 3.44
N ALA A 81 -8.33 -20.07 2.25
CA ALA A 81 -7.62 -19.66 1.04
C ALA A 81 -7.93 -18.19 0.71
N GLY A 82 -6.90 -17.36 0.49
CA GLY A 82 -7.05 -15.91 0.32
C GLY A 82 -7.57 -15.18 1.58
N GLY A 83 -7.62 -15.86 2.72
CA GLY A 83 -8.17 -15.33 3.97
C GLY A 83 -7.15 -14.56 4.80
N PHE A 84 -7.67 -13.78 5.75
CA PHE A 84 -6.92 -12.97 6.69
C PHE A 84 -7.27 -13.37 8.12
N LEU A 85 -6.29 -13.29 9.01
CA LEU A 85 -6.45 -13.51 10.44
C LEU A 85 -5.86 -12.33 11.20
N ARG A 86 -6.70 -11.64 11.97
CA ARG A 86 -6.31 -10.58 12.89
C ARG A 86 -5.95 -11.17 14.25
N VAL A 87 -4.74 -10.89 14.69
CA VAL A 87 -4.25 -11.22 16.02
C VAL A 87 -4.29 -9.94 16.86
N HIS A 88 -5.28 -9.81 17.74
CA HIS A 88 -5.33 -8.73 18.71
C HIS A 88 -4.22 -8.92 19.74
N TRP A 89 -3.23 -8.04 19.70
CA TRP A 89 -1.99 -8.14 20.46
C TRP A 89 -2.14 -7.46 21.82
N LEU A 90 -1.77 -8.19 22.88
CA LEU A 90 -1.93 -7.77 24.27
C LEU A 90 -3.33 -7.26 24.64
N ALA A 91 -4.35 -7.83 24.00
CA ALA A 91 -5.75 -7.52 24.26
C ALA A 91 -6.38 -8.52 25.25
N PRO A 92 -7.43 -8.13 26.00
CA PRO A 92 -8.21 -9.07 26.80
C PRO A 92 -8.68 -10.27 25.97
N ILE A 93 -8.66 -11.46 26.58
CA ILE A 93 -9.15 -12.68 25.93
C ILE A 93 -10.63 -12.53 25.59
N LYS A 94 -10.98 -12.85 24.35
CA LYS A 94 -12.35 -13.06 23.87
C LYS A 94 -12.40 -14.39 23.12
N ALA A 95 -13.61 -14.86 22.84
CA ALA A 95 -13.80 -16.04 22.01
C ALA A 95 -13.18 -15.82 20.62
N SER A 96 -12.33 -16.76 20.19
CA SER A 96 -11.75 -16.73 18.85
C SER A 96 -12.83 -16.92 17.79
N THR A 97 -12.70 -16.20 16.68
CA THR A 97 -13.52 -16.37 15.48
C THR A 97 -12.65 -16.94 14.35
N LYS A 98 -13.22 -17.08 13.15
CA LYS A 98 -12.43 -17.43 11.96
C LYS A 98 -11.41 -16.35 11.58
N THR A 99 -11.69 -15.10 11.93
CA THR A 99 -10.93 -13.92 11.48
C THR A 99 -10.19 -13.23 12.61
N ASP A 100 -10.48 -13.55 13.87
CA ASP A 100 -9.94 -12.83 15.02
C ASP A 100 -9.50 -13.80 16.13
N ILE A 101 -8.28 -13.59 16.62
CA ILE A 101 -7.77 -14.23 17.82
C ILE A 101 -7.18 -13.18 18.77
N TYR A 102 -7.16 -13.51 20.06
CA TYR A 102 -6.73 -12.60 21.12
C TYR A 102 -5.56 -13.23 21.85
N THR A 103 -4.42 -12.53 21.93
CA THR A 103 -3.25 -13.09 22.64
C THR A 103 -3.44 -13.15 24.14
N GLY A 104 -4.44 -12.45 24.68
CA GLY A 104 -4.51 -12.16 26.11
C GLY A 104 -3.56 -11.05 26.50
N ASN A 105 -3.77 -10.49 27.70
CA ASN A 105 -3.06 -9.32 28.21
C ASN A 105 -2.16 -9.64 29.43
N THR A 106 -1.87 -10.92 29.65
CA THR A 106 -1.01 -11.40 30.74
C THR A 106 0.08 -12.31 30.19
N VAL A 107 1.19 -12.39 30.92
CA VAL A 107 2.36 -13.20 30.53
C VAL A 107 2.05 -14.70 30.39
N PHE A 108 1.03 -15.20 31.09
CA PHE A 108 0.64 -16.61 31.08
C PHE A 108 0.02 -17.07 29.75
N HIS A 109 -0.38 -16.13 28.89
CA HIS A 109 -0.90 -16.47 27.56
C HIS A 109 0.21 -16.61 26.51
N PHE A 110 1.47 -16.42 26.89
CA PHE A 110 2.65 -16.54 26.03
C PHE A 110 3.42 -17.83 26.36
N LEU A 111 4.06 -18.44 25.36
CA LEU A 111 4.63 -19.80 25.46
C LEU A 111 5.68 -19.96 26.57
N PHE A 112 6.39 -18.89 26.92
CA PHE A 112 7.45 -18.94 27.93
C PHE A 112 7.19 -18.02 29.13
N GLY A 113 5.96 -17.55 29.33
CA GLY A 113 5.44 -17.07 30.63
C GLY A 113 6.15 -15.91 31.34
N LEU A 114 7.25 -15.35 30.82
CA LEU A 114 8.07 -14.42 31.59
C LEU A 114 7.64 -12.97 31.39
N PHE A 115 7.29 -12.57 30.16
CA PHE A 115 7.00 -11.18 29.80
C PHE A 115 6.20 -11.10 28.50
N ALA A 116 5.59 -9.94 28.25
CA ALA A 116 5.09 -9.52 26.96
C ALA A 116 5.12 -7.98 26.90
N GLU A 117 5.28 -7.42 25.70
CA GLU A 117 5.32 -5.97 25.50
C GLU A 117 4.32 -5.53 24.42
N LYS A 118 3.83 -4.29 24.53
CA LYS A 118 3.04 -3.66 23.47
C LYS A 118 3.88 -3.56 22.20
N LEU A 119 3.22 -3.44 21.05
CA LEU A 119 3.90 -3.08 19.81
C LEU A 119 4.44 -1.65 19.95
N ASP A 120 5.77 -1.49 19.91
CA ASP A 120 6.42 -0.18 19.99
C ASP A 120 6.31 0.53 18.63
N THR A 121 5.82 1.77 18.64
CA THR A 121 5.65 2.57 17.42
C THR A 121 6.97 3.00 16.82
N ALA A 122 8.03 3.16 17.62
CA ALA A 122 9.31 3.66 17.16
C ALA A 122 10.16 2.58 16.48
N LYS A 123 10.10 1.34 16.97
CA LYS A 123 10.90 0.22 16.46
C LYS A 123 10.45 -1.13 16.99
N GLY A 124 10.65 -2.17 16.19
CA GLY A 124 10.42 -3.55 16.61
C GLY A 124 10.63 -4.53 15.47
N ALA A 125 10.50 -5.81 15.77
CA ALA A 125 10.39 -6.83 14.75
C ALA A 125 9.35 -7.90 15.10
N LEU A 126 8.76 -8.47 14.07
CA LEU A 126 7.86 -9.61 14.16
C LEU A 126 8.37 -10.73 13.26
N ALA A 127 8.13 -11.96 13.69
CA ALA A 127 8.33 -13.14 12.86
C ALA A 127 7.17 -14.11 13.02
N LEU A 128 6.83 -14.76 11.91
CA LEU A 128 5.90 -15.89 11.89
C LEU A 128 6.70 -17.19 11.78
N LEU A 129 6.46 -18.13 12.67
CA LEU A 129 7.14 -19.43 12.68
C LEU A 129 6.13 -20.58 12.62
N ASN A 130 6.49 -21.67 11.93
CA ASN A 130 5.67 -22.87 11.83
C ASN A 130 5.94 -23.90 12.96
N THR A 131 6.36 -23.44 14.14
CA THR A 131 6.67 -24.30 15.28
C THR A 131 6.40 -23.61 16.61
N GLN A 132 5.89 -24.38 17.59
CA GLN A 132 5.84 -24.03 19.01
C GLN A 132 6.92 -24.77 19.82
N ASP A 133 7.65 -25.68 19.18
CA ASP A 133 8.75 -26.44 19.78
C ASP A 133 9.97 -25.52 19.98
N ASN A 134 10.32 -25.29 21.25
CA ASN A 134 11.43 -24.44 21.66
C ASN A 134 12.77 -24.86 21.02
N THR A 135 12.95 -26.15 20.75
CA THR A 135 14.19 -26.66 20.12
C THR A 135 14.34 -26.20 18.67
N LYS A 136 13.23 -25.84 18.00
CA LYS A 136 13.18 -25.45 16.58
C LYS A 136 12.99 -23.95 16.38
N MET A 137 12.64 -23.19 17.41
CA MET A 137 12.38 -21.74 17.34
C MET A 137 13.62 -20.89 17.00
N ASN A 138 14.82 -21.48 17.07
CA ASN A 138 16.07 -20.83 16.68
C ASN A 138 16.67 -21.43 15.40
N THR A 139 15.86 -22.14 14.61
CA THR A 139 16.26 -22.72 13.32
C THR A 139 15.70 -21.88 12.19
N ALA A 140 16.55 -21.49 11.23
CA ALA A 140 16.16 -20.66 10.09
C ALA A 140 14.94 -21.23 9.33
N ALA A 141 14.91 -22.54 9.10
CA ALA A 141 13.82 -23.23 8.38
C ALA A 141 12.42 -23.10 9.04
N SER A 142 12.39 -22.81 10.35
CA SER A 142 11.14 -22.63 11.10
C SER A 142 10.48 -21.29 10.81
N PHE A 143 11.23 -20.31 10.31
CA PHE A 143 10.70 -18.99 9.97
C PHE A 143 9.90 -19.08 8.67
N LYS A 144 8.76 -18.41 8.66
CA LYS A 144 7.89 -18.26 7.48
C LYS A 144 7.81 -16.83 7.03
N ASP A 145 7.90 -15.89 7.96
CA ASP A 145 7.97 -14.48 7.61
C ASP A 145 8.75 -13.67 8.64
N TRP A 146 9.20 -12.49 8.22
CA TRP A 146 9.90 -11.54 9.07
C TRP A 146 9.59 -10.10 8.63
N VAL A 147 9.45 -9.21 9.60
CA VAL A 147 9.44 -7.77 9.37
C VAL A 147 10.09 -7.08 10.54
N SER A 148 10.95 -6.10 10.27
CA SER A 148 11.44 -5.14 11.26
C SER A 148 11.11 -3.72 10.81
N TRP A 149 10.82 -2.83 11.75
CA TRP A 149 10.54 -1.40 11.49
C TRP A 149 11.38 -0.50 12.38
N GLY A 150 11.65 0.70 11.88
CA GLY A 150 12.40 1.77 12.57
C GLY A 150 13.89 1.50 12.79
N THR A 151 14.32 0.24 12.85
CA THR A 151 15.73 -0.15 12.94
C THR A 151 15.91 -1.61 12.51
N SER A 152 17.17 -2.03 12.38
CA SER A 152 17.57 -3.41 12.12
C SER A 152 18.46 -3.93 13.27
N GLY A 153 19.02 -5.14 13.13
CA GLY A 153 19.92 -5.73 14.12
C GLY A 153 19.21 -6.48 15.24
N PHE A 154 17.93 -6.80 15.08
CA PHE A 154 17.22 -7.65 16.03
C PHE A 154 17.82 -9.06 16.05
N LYS A 155 17.85 -9.67 17.24
CA LYS A 155 18.58 -10.93 17.53
C LYS A 155 18.38 -12.05 16.50
N ARG A 156 17.19 -12.16 15.90
CA ARG A 156 16.83 -13.24 14.96
C ARG A 156 16.68 -12.79 13.51
N GLU A 157 17.03 -11.55 13.17
CA GLU A 157 17.06 -11.08 11.79
C GLU A 157 17.97 -11.99 10.93
N THR A 158 19.13 -12.38 11.45
CA THR A 158 20.05 -13.29 10.76
C THR A 158 19.41 -14.62 10.36
N LEU A 159 18.46 -15.14 11.15
CA LEU A 159 17.76 -16.39 10.80
C LEU A 159 16.81 -16.17 9.62
N ALA A 160 16.12 -15.03 9.57
CA ALA A 160 15.28 -14.66 8.45
C ALA A 160 16.11 -14.42 7.17
N VAL A 161 17.29 -13.79 7.31
CA VAL A 161 18.25 -13.59 6.21
C VAL A 161 18.75 -14.93 5.67
N VAL A 162 19.20 -15.84 6.55
CA VAL A 162 19.67 -17.18 6.15
C VAL A 162 18.56 -17.99 5.48
N ASN A 163 17.31 -17.82 5.91
CA ASN A 163 16.15 -18.49 5.31
C ASN A 163 15.64 -17.82 4.03
N ASN A 164 16.39 -16.86 3.47
CA ASN A 164 15.99 -16.09 2.28
C ASN A 164 14.61 -15.43 2.42
N LEU A 165 14.26 -15.00 3.62
CA LEU A 165 13.03 -14.26 3.89
C LEU A 165 13.29 -12.76 3.83
N TRP A 166 14.35 -12.27 4.49
CA TRP A 166 14.58 -10.83 4.69
C TRP A 166 15.93 -10.35 4.17
N ILE A 167 16.01 -9.11 3.68
CA ILE A 167 17.28 -8.44 3.35
C ILE A 167 17.93 -7.91 4.63
N LYS A 168 19.19 -8.28 4.86
CA LYS A 168 19.98 -7.84 6.01
C LYS A 168 20.02 -6.32 6.13
N ASN A 169 19.87 -5.81 7.35
CA ASN A 169 19.86 -4.40 7.72
C ASN A 169 18.68 -3.61 7.12
N SER A 170 17.65 -4.30 6.62
CA SER A 170 16.45 -3.63 6.12
C SER A 170 15.42 -3.43 7.22
N PHE A 171 14.67 -2.34 7.14
CA PHE A 171 13.57 -2.05 8.04
C PHE A 171 12.51 -1.18 7.36
N ALA A 172 11.27 -1.42 7.75
CA ALA A 172 10.08 -0.71 7.32
C ALA A 172 9.96 0.68 7.99
N PRO A 173 9.19 1.60 7.39
CA PRO A 173 8.99 2.94 7.93
C PRO A 173 8.35 2.93 9.33
N VAL A 174 8.58 4.02 10.08
CA VAL A 174 8.05 4.20 11.43
C VAL A 174 6.66 4.85 11.36
N PRO A 175 5.61 4.24 11.93
CA PRO A 175 4.29 4.87 12.01
C PRO A 175 4.36 6.16 12.83
N SER A 176 3.89 7.27 12.23
CA SER A 176 3.84 8.59 12.88
C SER A 176 2.65 9.40 12.36
N GLY A 177 2.14 10.32 13.19
CA GLY A 177 0.99 11.17 12.88
C GLY A 177 -0.29 10.81 13.64
N THR A 178 -1.36 11.58 13.36
CA THR A 178 -2.69 11.41 13.95
C THR A 178 -3.76 11.52 12.83
N PRO A 179 -4.60 10.49 12.60
CA PRO A 179 -4.57 9.18 13.26
C PRO A 179 -3.26 8.43 12.96
N LEU A 180 -2.86 7.57 13.90
CA LEU A 180 -1.63 6.79 13.75
C LEU A 180 -1.84 5.74 12.64
N PRO A 181 -1.03 5.73 11.57
CA PRO A 181 -1.18 4.76 10.50
C PRO A 181 -0.76 3.36 10.96
N SER A 182 -1.30 2.33 10.30
CA SER A 182 -0.75 0.98 10.37
C SER A 182 0.48 0.85 9.46
N LEU A 183 1.22 -0.23 9.63
CA LEU A 183 2.30 -0.62 8.74
C LEU A 183 1.82 -1.80 7.89
N ALA A 184 1.65 -1.59 6.60
CA ALA A 184 1.07 -2.54 5.67
C ALA A 184 2.12 -3.06 4.66
N TYR A 185 1.97 -4.31 4.25
CA TYR A 185 2.84 -4.97 3.28
C TYR A 185 2.27 -4.92 1.86
N ASP A 186 3.11 -4.50 0.91
CA ASP A 186 2.86 -4.46 -0.53
C ASP A 186 3.02 -5.87 -1.15
N TYR A 187 1.90 -6.47 -1.57
CA TYR A 187 1.90 -7.80 -2.20
C TYR A 187 2.25 -7.80 -3.70
N SER A 188 2.31 -6.63 -4.32
CA SER A 188 2.59 -6.47 -5.75
C SER A 188 4.09 -6.57 -6.07
N THR A 189 4.94 -6.39 -5.07
CA THR A 189 6.39 -6.55 -5.18
C THR A 189 6.77 -8.03 -5.06
N PHE A 190 6.81 -8.71 -6.20
CA PHE A 190 7.09 -10.15 -6.26
C PHE A 190 8.59 -10.45 -6.08
N GLY A 191 8.94 -11.14 -4.99
CA GLY A 191 10.29 -11.69 -4.80
C GLY A 191 10.62 -12.00 -3.34
N LYS A 192 11.46 -13.01 -3.15
CA LYS A 192 12.18 -13.25 -1.89
C LYS A 192 13.69 -13.20 -2.18
N PRO A 193 14.51 -12.65 -1.27
CA PRO A 193 14.11 -12.09 0.03
C PRO A 193 13.48 -10.69 -0.15
N HIS A 194 12.47 -10.38 0.65
CA HIS A 194 11.88 -9.03 0.70
C HIS A 194 12.58 -8.16 1.75
N SER A 195 12.19 -6.90 1.84
CA SER A 195 12.83 -5.90 2.67
C SER A 195 11.78 -4.99 3.31
N GLY A 196 12.22 -3.97 4.04
CA GLY A 196 11.34 -2.92 4.56
C GLY A 196 10.80 -1.97 3.49
N LYS A 197 11.31 -2.01 2.25
CA LYS A 197 10.86 -1.14 1.15
C LYS A 197 9.49 -1.53 0.61
N GLU A 198 9.13 -2.80 0.79
CA GLU A 198 7.83 -3.36 0.45
C GLU A 198 6.80 -3.13 1.57
N TRP A 199 7.15 -2.37 2.61
CA TRP A 199 6.23 -1.96 3.66
C TRP A 199 6.00 -0.45 3.61
N PHE A 200 4.77 -0.04 3.84
CA PHE A 200 4.36 1.36 3.80
C PHE A 200 3.39 1.70 4.94
N LEU A 201 3.24 3.00 5.20
CA LEU A 201 2.29 3.48 6.21
C LEU A 201 0.90 3.62 5.60
N ASP A 202 -0.07 2.93 6.15
CA ASP A 202 -1.47 3.01 5.74
C ASP A 202 -2.28 3.86 6.75
N GLY A 203 -2.71 5.04 6.29
CA GLY A 203 -3.55 5.95 7.08
C GLY A 203 -5.01 5.51 7.19
N THR A 204 -5.37 4.41 6.54
CA THR A 204 -6.72 3.84 6.45
C THR A 204 -6.67 2.33 6.62
N PRO A 205 -6.23 1.83 7.80
CA PRO A 205 -5.97 0.40 7.99
C PRO A 205 -7.13 -0.46 7.52
N THR A 206 -6.85 -1.56 6.81
CA THR A 206 -7.88 -2.40 6.19
C THR A 206 -7.91 -3.83 6.76
N PRO A 207 -8.09 -4.02 8.07
CA PRO A 207 -8.09 -5.35 8.66
C PRO A 207 -9.18 -6.24 8.03
N GLY A 208 -8.80 -7.49 7.74
CA GLY A 208 -9.60 -8.51 7.09
C GLY A 208 -9.65 -8.40 5.56
N LYS A 209 -8.90 -7.48 4.95
CA LYS A 209 -8.91 -7.24 3.51
C LYS A 209 -7.48 -7.19 2.98
N GLY A 210 -7.35 -7.30 1.65
CA GLY A 210 -6.06 -7.07 1.01
C GLY A 210 -5.60 -5.64 1.25
N ASN A 211 -4.32 -5.50 1.63
CA ASN A 211 -3.62 -4.22 1.68
C ASN A 211 -3.38 -3.76 0.24
N THR A 212 -4.44 -3.26 -0.38
CA THR A 212 -4.29 -2.38 -1.52
C THR A 212 -3.79 -1.09 -0.92
N GLY A 213 -2.47 -0.93 -0.81
CA GLY A 213 -1.89 0.28 -0.27
C GLY A 213 -2.56 1.53 -0.82
N GLY A 214 -2.65 2.55 0.03
CA GLY A 214 -3.14 3.85 -0.39
C GLY A 214 -2.41 4.28 -1.68
N ALA A 215 -3.09 5.01 -2.56
CA ALA A 215 -2.44 5.44 -3.78
C ALA A 215 -1.28 6.40 -3.48
N PHE A 216 -0.10 6.12 -3.99
CA PHE A 216 1.01 7.07 -3.87
C PHE A 216 0.82 8.16 -4.91
N VAL A 217 0.75 9.42 -4.47
CA VAL A 217 0.72 10.58 -5.35
C VAL A 217 2.09 11.22 -5.38
N LYS A 218 2.74 11.19 -6.54
CA LYS A 218 4.00 11.88 -6.78
C LYS A 218 3.82 12.96 -7.84
N THR A 219 4.30 14.17 -7.56
CA THR A 219 4.34 15.25 -8.54
C THR A 219 5.53 15.08 -9.48
N TYR A 220 5.35 15.45 -10.75
CA TYR A 220 6.43 15.53 -11.73
C TYR A 220 6.23 16.70 -12.69
N GLY A 221 7.31 17.12 -13.35
CA GLY A 221 7.28 18.25 -14.28
C GLY A 221 6.95 19.58 -13.60
N SER A 222 6.75 20.62 -14.42
CA SER A 222 6.37 21.95 -13.98
C SER A 222 5.15 22.43 -14.76
N SER A 223 4.37 23.30 -14.13
CA SER A 223 3.28 23.98 -14.80
C SER A 223 3.81 25.00 -15.83
N CYS A 224 2.99 25.28 -16.83
CA CYS A 224 3.29 26.21 -17.91
C CYS A 224 2.06 27.06 -18.20
N ASN A 225 2.28 28.34 -18.50
CA ASN A 225 1.24 29.29 -18.83
C ASN A 225 1.48 29.93 -20.19
N ASN A 226 0.47 29.88 -21.04
CA ASN A 226 0.42 30.54 -22.33
C ASN A 226 -0.79 31.49 -22.36
N GLY A 227 -0.63 32.66 -21.74
CA GLY A 227 -1.58 33.77 -21.85
C GLY A 227 -2.80 33.71 -20.92
N LEU A 228 -2.86 32.80 -19.94
CA LEU A 228 -3.81 32.87 -18.83
C LEU A 228 -3.35 33.90 -17.80
N SER A 229 -4.30 34.41 -17.00
CA SER A 229 -4.02 35.36 -15.92
C SER A 229 -3.25 34.77 -14.75
N SER A 230 -3.31 33.44 -14.57
CA SER A 230 -2.57 32.71 -13.54
C SER A 230 -2.28 31.27 -13.93
N VAL A 231 -1.15 30.77 -13.44
CA VAL A 231 -0.74 29.36 -13.60
C VAL A 231 -1.55 28.48 -12.63
N ALA A 232 -1.87 27.26 -13.02
CA ALA A 232 -2.49 26.26 -12.15
C ALA A 232 -1.53 25.09 -11.92
N ASN A 233 -1.50 24.57 -10.70
CA ASN A 233 -0.83 23.31 -10.38
C ASN A 233 -1.86 22.21 -10.12
N LEU A 234 -1.53 21.00 -10.53
CA LEU A 234 -2.32 19.81 -10.27
C LEU A 234 -1.94 19.25 -8.90
N THR A 235 -2.94 19.09 -8.07
CA THR A 235 -2.81 18.66 -6.68
C THR A 235 -3.78 17.54 -6.35
N ALA A 236 -3.46 16.77 -5.33
CA ALA A 236 -4.36 15.83 -4.72
C ALA A 236 -4.71 16.30 -3.31
N VAL A 237 -5.97 16.12 -2.92
CA VAL A 237 -6.49 16.45 -1.60
C VAL A 237 -7.01 15.19 -0.96
N GLY A 238 -6.61 14.93 0.28
CA GLY A 238 -6.94 13.71 1.00
C GLY A 238 -5.97 12.56 0.68
N ILE A 239 -6.17 11.45 1.39
CA ILE A 239 -5.36 10.23 1.20
C ILE A 239 -6.16 9.31 0.26
N PRO A 240 -5.59 8.93 -0.90
CA PRO A 240 -6.23 7.97 -1.78
C PRO A 240 -6.13 6.59 -1.13
N ALA A 241 -7.25 6.08 -0.65
CA ALA A 241 -7.28 4.84 0.10
C ALA A 241 -8.62 4.15 -0.14
N ASN A 242 -8.66 2.83 -0.02
CA ASN A 242 -9.90 2.07 -0.17
C ASN A 242 -10.95 2.57 0.86
N GLY A 243 -12.14 2.97 0.40
CA GLY A 243 -13.19 3.59 1.21
C GLY A 243 -13.04 5.09 1.56
N ALA A 244 -11.96 5.78 1.16
CA ALA A 244 -11.78 7.22 1.41
C ALA A 244 -12.67 8.11 0.52
N LYS A 245 -13.77 8.64 1.08
CA LYS A 245 -14.69 9.58 0.40
C LYS A 245 -14.13 11.01 0.21
N GLY A 246 -13.00 11.32 0.85
CA GLY A 246 -12.39 12.66 0.84
C GLY A 246 -11.29 12.83 -0.21
N PHE A 247 -10.91 11.78 -0.94
CA PHE A 247 -9.85 11.89 -1.94
C PHE A 247 -10.35 12.55 -3.22
N SER A 248 -9.66 13.62 -3.64
CA SER A 248 -9.94 14.31 -4.91
C SER A 248 -8.66 14.77 -5.57
N VAL A 249 -8.68 14.83 -6.89
CA VAL A 249 -7.59 15.39 -7.71
C VAL A 249 -8.13 16.60 -8.45
N GLY A 250 -7.36 17.67 -8.49
CA GLY A 250 -7.75 18.90 -9.15
C GLY A 250 -6.73 20.01 -9.06
N ILE A 251 -7.08 21.14 -9.66
CA ILE A 251 -6.20 22.30 -9.69
C ILE A 251 -6.20 23.04 -8.34
N ASP A 252 -5.07 23.66 -8.00
CA ASP A 252 -4.83 24.40 -6.76
C ASP A 252 -5.53 25.77 -6.69
N ARG A 253 -6.21 26.19 -7.76
CA ARG A 253 -6.87 27.49 -7.85
C ARG A 253 -8.28 27.43 -8.44
N THR A 254 -9.04 28.50 -8.19
CA THR A 254 -10.37 28.71 -8.76
C THR A 254 -10.26 29.02 -10.26
N LEU A 255 -11.17 28.45 -11.06
CA LEU A 255 -11.34 28.80 -12.46
C LEU A 255 -12.10 30.12 -12.58
N SER A 256 -11.58 31.04 -13.40
CA SER A 256 -12.33 32.21 -13.82
C SER A 256 -13.59 31.80 -14.61
N PRO A 257 -14.59 32.69 -14.78
CA PRO A 257 -15.84 32.35 -15.47
C PRO A 257 -15.67 31.88 -16.92
N GLN A 258 -14.56 32.24 -17.57
CA GLN A 258 -14.27 31.92 -18.98
C GLN A 258 -13.34 30.70 -19.14
N GLU A 259 -12.77 30.21 -18.04
CA GLU A 259 -11.83 29.10 -18.06
C GLU A 259 -12.53 27.75 -17.91
N PHE A 260 -12.03 26.76 -18.64
CA PHE A 260 -12.41 25.35 -18.56
C PHE A 260 -11.19 24.50 -18.26
N ALA A 261 -11.38 23.42 -17.50
CA ALA A 261 -10.34 22.45 -17.25
C ALA A 261 -10.58 21.16 -18.04
N LEU A 262 -9.54 20.73 -18.73
CA LEU A 262 -9.43 19.45 -19.42
C LEU A 262 -8.49 18.56 -18.62
N PHE A 263 -8.82 17.28 -18.49
CA PHE A 263 -7.94 16.30 -17.87
C PHE A 263 -7.44 15.28 -18.88
N PHE A 264 -6.19 14.86 -18.71
CA PHE A 264 -5.53 13.87 -19.53
C PHE A 264 -5.06 12.73 -18.62
N VAL A 265 -5.56 11.50 -18.84
CA VAL A 265 -5.12 10.29 -18.13
C VAL A 265 -4.29 9.42 -19.06
N GLY A 266 -3.18 8.89 -18.54
CA GLY A 266 -2.24 8.02 -19.25
C GLY A 266 -0.99 8.73 -19.75
N ALA A 267 -0.83 10.03 -19.51
CA ALA A 267 0.29 10.84 -19.99
C ALA A 267 1.61 10.55 -19.26
N LYS A 268 2.27 9.43 -19.57
CA LYS A 268 3.53 9.04 -18.92
C LYS A 268 4.66 10.03 -19.25
N PRO A 269 5.53 10.37 -18.29
CA PRO A 269 6.73 11.15 -18.55
C PRO A 269 7.62 10.48 -19.60
N GLY A 270 8.12 11.25 -20.56
CA GLY A 270 9.01 10.78 -21.62
C GLY A 270 10.27 11.62 -21.76
N THR A 271 11.08 11.28 -22.75
CA THR A 271 12.36 11.97 -23.05
C THR A 271 12.28 12.91 -24.26
N GLY A 272 11.14 12.98 -24.94
CA GLY A 272 10.91 13.89 -26.07
C GLY A 272 9.99 15.04 -25.67
N ALA A 273 10.34 16.26 -26.06
CA ALA A 273 9.50 17.44 -25.84
C ALA A 273 8.47 17.58 -26.97
N THR A 274 7.19 17.56 -26.63
CA THR A 274 6.09 17.93 -27.52
C THR A 274 5.49 19.26 -27.09
N LYS A 275 5.03 20.08 -28.05
CA LYS A 275 4.35 21.34 -27.74
C LYS A 275 2.85 21.11 -27.68
N ILE A 276 2.27 21.31 -26.50
CA ILE A 276 0.83 21.26 -26.28
C ILE A 276 0.39 22.68 -25.89
N PHE A 277 -0.47 23.29 -26.70
CA PHE A 277 -0.93 24.68 -26.51
C PHE A 277 0.20 25.70 -26.28
N GLY A 278 1.34 25.54 -26.97
CA GLY A 278 2.50 26.42 -26.81
C GLY A 278 3.42 26.10 -25.63
N CYS A 279 3.01 25.18 -24.75
CA CYS A 279 3.81 24.67 -23.64
C CYS A 279 4.62 23.44 -24.04
N SER A 280 5.93 23.45 -23.80
CA SER A 280 6.78 22.27 -23.98
C SER A 280 6.55 21.27 -22.84
N TYR A 281 6.19 20.04 -23.18
CA TYR A 281 5.95 18.97 -22.22
C TYR A 281 6.64 17.68 -22.64
N TRP A 282 7.14 16.93 -21.66
CA TRP A 282 7.94 15.73 -21.88
C TRP A 282 7.07 14.49 -21.66
N LEU A 283 6.37 14.06 -22.71
CA LEU A 283 5.50 12.88 -22.69
C LEU A 283 6.10 11.74 -23.51
N ASP A 284 5.81 10.52 -23.09
CA ASP A 284 6.03 9.33 -23.90
C ASP A 284 5.02 9.33 -25.07
N PRO A 285 5.47 9.39 -26.34
CA PRO A 285 4.58 9.47 -27.50
C PRO A 285 3.73 8.21 -27.70
N LEU A 286 4.06 7.08 -27.05
CA LEU A 286 3.31 5.83 -27.13
C LEU A 286 2.24 5.71 -26.03
N SER A 287 2.15 6.69 -25.14
CA SER A 287 1.18 6.68 -24.06
C SER A 287 -0.25 6.91 -24.58
N PRO A 288 -1.20 6.01 -24.32
CA PRO A 288 -2.60 6.28 -24.61
C PRO A 288 -3.08 7.43 -23.72
N VAL A 289 -3.77 8.40 -24.32
CA VAL A 289 -4.28 9.57 -23.59
C VAL A 289 -5.81 9.58 -23.66
N ILE A 290 -6.44 9.53 -22.49
CA ILE A 290 -7.89 9.76 -22.36
C ILE A 290 -8.10 11.23 -22.02
N LEU A 291 -8.90 11.92 -22.82
CA LEU A 291 -9.26 13.32 -22.64
C LEU A 291 -10.71 13.46 -22.17
N GLY A 292 -10.95 14.31 -21.18
CA GLY A 292 -12.30 14.68 -20.78
C GLY A 292 -12.40 16.08 -20.17
N LEU A 293 -13.63 16.54 -20.00
CA LEU A 293 -13.97 17.78 -19.30
C LEU A 293 -14.15 17.51 -17.81
N LEU A 294 -13.64 18.42 -16.96
CA LEU A 294 -13.86 18.34 -15.52
C LEU A 294 -15.00 19.26 -15.05
N PRO A 295 -15.85 18.79 -14.14
CA PRO A 295 -16.81 19.66 -13.49
C PRO A 295 -16.13 20.67 -12.55
N LYS A 296 -16.77 21.84 -12.41
CA LYS A 296 -16.39 22.86 -11.43
C LYS A 296 -17.08 22.56 -10.10
N ILE A 297 -16.31 22.23 -9.07
CA ILE A 297 -16.80 21.96 -7.71
C ILE A 297 -16.23 23.01 -6.76
N GLY A 298 -17.09 23.78 -6.09
CA GLY A 298 -16.64 24.84 -5.17
C GLY A 298 -15.76 25.91 -5.85
N GLY A 299 -15.91 26.12 -7.16
CA GLY A 299 -15.11 27.07 -7.93
C GLY A 299 -13.83 26.50 -8.56
N GLN A 300 -13.40 25.31 -8.15
CA GLN A 300 -12.19 24.66 -8.68
C GLN A 300 -12.54 23.50 -9.60
N ALA A 301 -11.68 23.19 -10.56
CA ALA A 301 -11.80 21.95 -11.33
C ALA A 301 -11.26 20.79 -10.50
N ARG A 302 -12.17 19.93 -10.04
CA ARG A 302 -11.86 18.79 -9.17
C ARG A 302 -12.76 17.62 -9.54
N PHE A 303 -12.24 16.40 -9.42
CA PHE A 303 -13.05 15.20 -9.39
C PHE A 303 -12.71 14.38 -8.16
N ALA A 304 -13.75 13.89 -7.48
CA ALA A 304 -13.60 12.95 -6.37
C ALA A 304 -13.44 11.55 -6.96
N MET A 305 -12.51 10.75 -6.44
CA MET A 305 -12.49 9.33 -6.75
C MET A 305 -13.29 8.60 -5.67
N ASP A 306 -14.37 7.92 -6.06
CA ASP A 306 -15.06 7.03 -5.13
C ASP A 306 -14.19 5.80 -4.89
N ALA A 307 -13.65 5.75 -3.68
CA ALA A 307 -12.74 4.73 -3.25
C ALA A 307 -13.32 3.33 -3.11
N ASN A 308 -14.65 3.14 -3.24
CA ASN A 308 -15.22 1.80 -3.36
C ASN A 308 -14.79 1.11 -4.67
N ALA A 309 -14.38 1.88 -5.67
CA ALA A 309 -13.83 1.35 -6.91
C ALA A 309 -12.32 1.03 -6.81
N ILE A 310 -11.59 1.58 -5.82
CA ILE A 310 -10.12 1.43 -5.67
C ILE A 310 -9.69 -0.03 -5.47
N ALA A 311 -10.56 -0.88 -4.93
CA ALA A 311 -10.32 -2.32 -4.88
C ALA A 311 -10.10 -2.94 -6.29
N ASN A 312 -10.76 -2.42 -7.33
CA ASN A 312 -10.54 -2.80 -8.73
C ASN A 312 -9.33 -2.10 -9.37
N PHE A 313 -8.75 -1.10 -8.69
CA PHE A 313 -7.60 -0.34 -9.15
C PHE A 313 -6.28 -0.78 -8.50
N SER A 314 -6.24 -1.87 -7.71
CA SER A 314 -4.98 -2.41 -7.21
C SER A 314 -4.00 -2.72 -8.36
N GLY A 315 -2.76 -2.22 -8.25
CA GLY A 315 -1.74 -2.32 -9.30
C GLY A 315 -1.89 -1.29 -10.43
N ILE A 316 -2.89 -0.40 -10.37
CA ILE A 316 -3.05 0.66 -11.36
C ILE A 316 -2.06 1.78 -11.10
N HIS A 317 -1.24 2.03 -12.12
CA HIS A 317 -0.29 3.11 -12.19
C HIS A 317 -0.77 4.11 -13.24
N ALA A 318 -1.29 5.24 -12.77
CA ALA A 318 -1.85 6.29 -13.61
C ALA A 318 -0.95 7.52 -13.63
N TYR A 319 -0.86 8.15 -14.79
CA TYR A 319 -0.22 9.45 -14.96
C TYR A 319 -1.27 10.46 -15.42
N MET A 320 -1.27 11.63 -14.79
CA MET A 320 -2.28 12.66 -14.99
C MET A 320 -1.65 14.03 -15.20
N ILE A 321 -2.21 14.78 -16.14
CA ILE A 321 -1.97 16.21 -16.31
C ILE A 321 -3.33 16.90 -16.57
N MET A 322 -3.44 18.20 -16.29
CA MET A 322 -4.61 18.99 -16.65
C MET A 322 -4.21 20.18 -17.52
N ALA A 323 -5.09 20.58 -18.43
CA ALA A 323 -5.01 21.86 -19.12
C ALA A 323 -6.12 22.78 -18.64
N VAL A 324 -5.80 24.05 -18.43
CA VAL A 324 -6.79 25.12 -18.30
C VAL A 324 -6.83 25.87 -19.62
N VAL A 325 -8.01 26.05 -20.20
CA VAL A 325 -8.17 26.67 -21.52
C VAL A 325 -9.28 27.72 -21.48
N ILE A 326 -9.17 28.73 -22.34
CA ILE A 326 -10.27 29.67 -22.63
C ILE A 326 -10.76 29.37 -24.06
N PRO A 327 -11.92 28.71 -24.21
CA PRO A 327 -12.49 28.38 -25.52
C PRO A 327 -12.62 29.62 -26.42
N GLY A 328 -12.36 29.43 -27.71
CA GLY A 328 -12.39 30.53 -28.69
C GLY A 328 -11.15 31.44 -28.67
N THR A 329 -10.12 31.11 -27.88
CA THR A 329 -8.84 31.84 -27.85
C THR A 329 -7.66 30.87 -27.96
N SER A 330 -6.44 31.42 -28.14
CA SER A 330 -5.19 30.64 -28.05
C SER A 330 -4.64 30.53 -26.62
N LYS A 331 -5.38 31.04 -25.62
CA LYS A 331 -4.91 31.12 -24.23
C LYS A 331 -5.13 29.78 -23.52
N ALA A 332 -4.07 29.23 -22.97
CA ALA A 332 -4.08 27.97 -22.27
C ALA A 332 -2.95 27.87 -21.24
N GLY A 333 -3.06 26.91 -20.32
CA GLY A 333 -2.00 26.55 -19.40
C GLY A 333 -2.03 25.05 -19.13
N LEU A 334 -0.87 24.47 -18.90
CA LEU A 334 -0.72 23.08 -18.48
C LEU A 334 -0.24 23.04 -17.04
N THR A 335 -0.77 22.12 -16.25
CA THR A 335 -0.32 21.89 -14.89
C THR A 335 1.00 21.10 -14.86
N ASN A 336 1.62 20.99 -13.68
CA ASN A 336 2.48 19.84 -13.39
C ASN A 336 1.71 18.53 -13.54
N GLY A 337 2.41 17.41 -13.56
CA GLY A 337 1.81 16.09 -13.58
C GLY A 337 1.70 15.47 -12.19
N LEU A 338 0.77 14.53 -12.06
CA LEU A 338 0.66 13.61 -10.94
C LEU A 338 0.80 12.17 -11.44
N GLU A 339 1.67 11.43 -10.79
CA GLU A 339 1.75 9.98 -10.84
C GLU A 339 0.95 9.45 -9.65
N ILE A 340 -0.05 8.61 -9.92
CA ILE A 340 -0.91 7.98 -8.91
C ILE A 340 -0.73 6.47 -9.02
N GLN A 341 -0.32 5.81 -7.94
CA GLN A 341 -0.10 4.37 -7.90
C GLN A 341 -0.96 3.74 -6.83
N PHE A 342 -2.05 3.09 -7.22
CA PHE A 342 -2.95 2.38 -6.30
C PHE A 342 -2.39 1.00 -5.96
N GLY A 343 -2.36 0.64 -4.68
CA GLY A 343 -2.01 -0.71 -4.27
C GLY A 343 -0.54 -1.07 -4.43
N LYS A 344 0.36 -0.12 -4.13
CA LYS A 344 1.68 -0.49 -3.62
C LYS A 344 1.50 -0.90 -2.18
#